data_AF-A0A9P5IHG5-F1
#
_entry.id   AF-A0A9P5IHG5-F1
#
_cell.length_a   1.000
_cell.length_b   1.000
_cell.length_c   1.000
_cell.angle_alpha   90.00
_cell.angle_beta   90.00
_cell.angle_gamma   90.00
#
_symmetry.space_group_name_H-M   'P 1'
#
loop_
_entity.id
_entity.type
_entity.pdbx_description
1 polymer ?
#
loop_
_entity_poly.entity_id
_entity_poly.type
_entity_poly.pdbx_seq_one_letter_code
_entity_poly.pdbx_strand_id
1 'polypeptide(L)'
;MDGRSMTEALSRQRQQMRLDRKKELLRWFHQQLDTIDIYAERYSDSMSAYIKTRQDVHVQDMDEAREQVILGVHELKLKERSHPQELNELVTQAVALFEELIGVNLSLEERAAKYKRDNNTLQARLMGLIWRRHPKTDFTQVEHLRFGLWPGQRRMGRE
;
A
#
# COMPACT_ATOMS: atom_id res chain seq x y z
N MET A 1 1.84 17.51 -48.50
CA MET A 1 2.27 16.93 -47.21
C MET A 1 1.29 17.39 -46.16
N ASP A 2 0.41 16.50 -45.69
CA ASP A 2 -0.86 16.83 -45.07
C ASP A 2 -0.77 17.18 -43.59
N GLY A 3 -1.15 18.42 -43.23
CA GLY A 3 -1.25 18.89 -41.85
C GLY A 3 -2.21 18.08 -40.96
N ARG A 4 -3.13 17.29 -41.55
CA ARG A 4 -4.01 16.37 -40.81
C ARG A 4 -3.23 15.23 -40.15
N SER A 5 -2.20 14.69 -40.82
CA SER A 5 -1.37 13.61 -40.30
C SER A 5 -0.52 14.03 -39.08
N MET A 6 0.02 15.25 -39.08
CA MET A 6 0.75 15.80 -37.92
C MET A 6 -0.16 16.04 -36.72
N THR A 7 -1.38 16.51 -36.96
CA THR A 7 -2.33 16.82 -35.88
C THR A 7 -2.82 15.55 -35.18
N GLU A 8 -3.05 14.47 -35.93
CA GLU A 8 -3.37 13.15 -35.37
C GLU A 8 -2.19 12.50 -34.65
N ALA A 9 -0.97 12.64 -35.18
CA ALA A 9 0.22 12.12 -34.50
C ALA A 9 0.45 12.81 -33.14
N LEU A 10 0.28 14.14 -33.09
CA LEU A 10 0.37 14.92 -31.86
C LEU A 10 -0.75 14.59 -30.86
N SER A 11 -1.98 14.32 -31.33
CA SER A 11 -3.08 13.92 -30.45
C SER A 11 -2.82 12.55 -29.82
N ARG A 12 -2.36 11.58 -30.61
CA ARG A 12 -1.97 10.23 -30.14
C ARG A 12 -0.81 10.30 -29.15
N GLN A 13 0.21 11.11 -29.44
CA GLN A 13 1.35 11.31 -28.53
C GLN A 13 0.91 11.91 -27.19
N ARG A 14 0.02 12.92 -27.20
CA ARG A 14 -0.54 13.51 -25.96
C ARG A 14 -1.38 12.52 -25.16
N GLN A 15 -2.15 11.66 -25.84
CA GLN A 15 -2.90 10.59 -25.17
C GLN A 15 -1.98 9.55 -24.54
N GLN A 16 -0.93 9.13 -25.26
CA GLN A 16 0.07 8.19 -24.74
C GLN A 16 0.77 8.74 -23.50
N MET A 17 1.24 9.99 -23.54
CA MET A 17 1.88 10.64 -22.39
C MET A 17 0.94 10.76 -21.18
N ARG A 18 -0.36 10.97 -21.39
CA ARG A 18 -1.35 10.97 -20.30
C ARG A 18 -1.52 9.59 -19.67
N LEU A 19 -1.54 8.53 -20.49
CA LEU A 19 -1.65 7.15 -20.02
C LEU A 19 -0.40 6.73 -19.23
N ASP A 20 0.79 7.08 -19.72
CA ASP A 20 2.05 6.72 -19.05
C ASP A 20 2.17 7.42 -17.69
N ARG A 21 1.83 8.71 -17.60
CA ARG A 21 1.74 9.43 -16.31
C ARG A 21 0.75 8.79 -15.34
N LYS A 22 -0.40 8.34 -15.82
CA LYS A 22 -1.40 7.65 -14.99
C LYS A 22 -0.86 6.32 -14.45
N LYS A 23 -0.14 5.56 -15.27
CA LYS A 23 0.50 4.29 -14.85
C LYS A 23 1.58 4.51 -13.81
N GLU A 24 2.42 5.53 -13.99
CA GLU A 24 3.46 5.89 -13.01
C GLU A 24 2.85 6.29 -11.67
N LEU A 25 1.78 7.10 -11.69
CA LEU A 25 1.08 7.51 -10.48
C LEU A 25 0.47 6.33 -9.73
N LEU A 26 -0.17 5.39 -10.44
CA LEU A 26 -0.73 4.18 -9.84
C LEU A 26 0.37 3.26 -9.28
N ARG A 27 1.51 3.14 -9.96
CA ARG A 27 2.65 2.36 -9.46
C ARG A 27 3.21 2.97 -8.18
N TRP A 28 3.40 4.28 -8.15
CA TRP A 28 3.82 4.99 -6.94
C TRP A 28 2.82 4.77 -5.80
N PHE A 29 1.52 4.87 -6.09
CA PHE A 29 0.48 4.65 -5.10
C PHE A 29 0.53 3.24 -4.49
N HIS A 30 0.68 2.20 -5.31
CA HIS A 30 0.81 0.83 -4.82
C HIS A 30 2.06 0.64 -3.96
N GLN A 31 3.21 1.15 -4.40
CA GLN A 31 4.45 1.07 -3.62
C GLN A 31 4.31 1.75 -2.24
N GLN A 32 3.60 2.87 -2.19
CA GLN A 32 3.32 3.55 -0.93
C GLN A 32 2.38 2.75 -0.04
N LEU A 33 1.32 2.15 -0.59
CA LEU A 33 0.44 1.27 0.18
C LEU A 33 1.19 0.07 0.75
N ASP A 34 2.04 -0.59 -0.05
CA ASP A 34 2.84 -1.73 0.40
C ASP A 34 3.78 -1.32 1.56
N THR A 35 4.36 -0.12 1.46
CA THR A 35 5.24 0.41 2.51
C THR A 35 4.45 0.66 3.80
N ILE A 36 3.28 1.29 3.71
CA ILE A 36 2.42 1.56 4.87
C ILE A 36 1.94 0.25 5.50
N ASP A 37 1.60 -0.75 4.68
CA ASP A 37 1.13 -2.05 5.15
C ASP A 37 2.18 -2.77 6.00
N ILE A 38 3.45 -2.74 5.61
CA ILE A 38 4.55 -3.30 6.40
C ILE A 38 4.61 -2.66 7.81
N TYR A 39 4.47 -1.34 7.91
CA TYR A 39 4.47 -0.66 9.20
C TYR A 39 3.19 -0.90 9.99
N ALA A 40 2.05 -1.02 9.32
CA ALA A 40 0.77 -1.39 9.92
C ALA A 40 0.80 -2.80 10.53
N GLU A 41 1.48 -3.75 9.87
CA GLU A 41 1.72 -5.09 10.38
C GLU A 41 2.62 -5.05 11.62
N ARG A 42 3.76 -4.35 11.56
CA ARG A 42 4.66 -4.17 12.72
C ARG A 42 3.97 -3.53 13.92
N TYR A 43 3.13 -2.53 13.69
CA TYR A 43 2.29 -1.92 14.72
C TYR A 43 1.37 -2.96 15.35
N SER A 44 0.72 -3.79 14.52
CA SER A 44 -0.21 -4.82 14.98
C SER A 44 0.49 -5.91 15.79
N ASP A 45 1.67 -6.35 15.36
CA ASP A 45 2.49 -7.34 16.06
C ASP A 45 2.96 -6.81 17.42
N SER A 46 3.42 -5.56 17.45
CA SER A 46 3.86 -4.89 18.68
C SER A 46 2.70 -4.68 19.65
N MET A 47 1.53 -4.28 19.17
CA MET A 47 0.30 -4.18 19.97
C MET A 47 -0.10 -5.54 20.56
N SER A 48 -0.07 -6.60 19.75
CA SER A 48 -0.35 -7.97 20.20
C SER A 48 0.64 -8.42 21.27
N ALA A 49 1.93 -8.13 21.10
CA ALA A 49 2.96 -8.43 22.08
C ALA A 49 2.77 -7.64 23.38
N TYR A 50 2.54 -6.33 23.29
CA TYR A 50 2.23 -5.46 24.43
C TYR A 50 1.03 -5.97 25.23
N ILE A 51 -0.06 -6.35 24.56
CA ILE A 51 -1.26 -6.89 25.22
C ILE A 51 -0.94 -8.16 26.03
N LYS A 52 -0.04 -9.01 25.52
CA LYS A 52 0.36 -10.29 26.14
C LYS A 52 1.35 -10.09 27.29
N THR A 53 2.36 -9.26 27.10
CA THR A 53 3.51 -9.17 28.01
C THR A 53 3.51 -7.94 28.90
N ARG A 54 2.78 -6.88 28.52
CA ARG A 54 2.77 -5.55 29.16
C ARG A 54 4.15 -4.90 29.26
N GLN A 55 5.08 -5.28 28.39
CA GLN A 55 6.42 -4.71 28.36
C GLN A 55 6.47 -3.41 27.56
N ASP A 56 7.14 -2.40 28.11
CA ASP A 56 7.25 -1.06 27.52
C ASP A 56 8.04 -1.04 26.20
N VAL A 57 8.93 -2.01 25.97
CA VAL A 57 9.67 -2.13 24.71
C VAL A 57 8.72 -2.19 23.50
N HIS A 58 7.60 -2.89 23.65
CA HIS A 58 6.59 -3.00 22.58
C HIS A 58 5.80 -1.71 22.38
N VAL A 59 5.76 -0.81 23.38
CA VAL A 59 5.15 0.51 23.22
C VAL A 59 6.03 1.38 22.33
N GLN A 60 7.36 1.32 22.52
CA GLN A 60 8.32 2.03 21.67
C GLN A 60 8.23 1.54 20.22
N ASP A 61 8.32 0.22 20.00
CA ASP A 61 8.21 -0.38 18.66
C ASP A 61 6.89 -0.01 17.96
N MET A 62 5.80 -0.01 18.72
CA MET A 62 4.47 0.35 18.23
C MET A 62 4.36 1.83 17.86
N ASP A 63 4.90 2.74 18.69
CA ASP A 63 4.83 4.17 18.41
C ASP A 63 5.72 4.56 17.22
N GLU A 64 6.89 3.94 17.06
CA GLU A 64 7.73 4.09 15.85
C GLU A 64 6.99 3.63 14.58
N ALA A 65 6.39 2.42 14.63
CA ALA A 65 5.62 1.91 13.50
C ALA A 65 4.41 2.80 13.18
N ARG A 66 3.74 3.31 14.22
CA ARG A 66 2.61 4.24 14.07
C ARG A 66 3.02 5.54 13.41
N GLU A 67 4.17 6.12 13.77
CA GLU A 67 4.68 7.33 13.11
C GLU A 67 4.93 7.11 11.62
N GLN A 68 5.51 5.96 11.24
CA GLN A 68 5.73 5.62 9.84
C GLN A 68 4.42 5.49 9.05
N VAL A 69 3.38 4.88 9.65
CA VAL A 69 2.04 4.83 9.04
C VAL A 69 1.47 6.24 8.87
N ILE A 70 1.58 7.11 9.87
CA ILE A 70 1.09 8.49 9.80
C ILE A 70 1.79 9.26 8.68
N LEU A 71 3.11 9.14 8.57
CA LEU A 71 3.90 9.79 7.52
C LEU A 71 3.47 9.32 6.14
N GLY A 72 3.36 8.00 5.92
CA GLY A 72 2.92 7.46 4.63
C GLY A 72 1.49 7.87 4.28
N VAL A 73 0.56 7.85 5.25
CA VAL A 73 -0.81 8.36 5.06
C VAL A 73 -0.81 9.84 4.68
N HIS A 74 0.05 10.66 5.31
CA HIS A 74 0.18 12.07 4.97
C HIS A 74 0.69 12.27 3.54
N GLU A 75 1.69 11.50 3.10
CA GLU A 75 2.18 11.53 1.72
C GLU A 75 1.09 11.15 0.71
N LEU A 76 0.29 10.12 1.02
CA LEU A 76 -0.85 9.74 0.19
C LEU A 76 -1.87 10.89 0.03
N LYS A 77 -2.23 11.56 1.14
CA LYS A 77 -3.14 12.73 1.12
C LYS A 77 -2.58 13.88 0.28
N LEU A 78 -1.27 14.16 0.39
CA LEU A 78 -0.62 15.20 -0.42
C LEU A 78 -0.67 14.86 -1.92
N LYS A 79 -0.44 13.59 -2.26
CA LYS A 79 -0.49 13.14 -3.65
C LYS A 79 -1.90 13.17 -4.23
N GLU A 80 -2.91 12.76 -3.45
CA GLU A 80 -4.32 12.84 -3.81
C GLU A 80 -4.75 14.28 -4.11
N ARG A 81 -4.35 15.25 -3.27
CA ARG A 81 -4.60 16.68 -3.52
C ARG A 81 -3.98 17.19 -4.82
N SER A 82 -2.83 16.63 -5.21
CA SER A 82 -2.13 16.99 -6.44
C SER A 82 -2.73 16.31 -7.68
N HIS A 83 -3.44 15.18 -7.50
CA HIS A 83 -4.01 14.34 -8.56
C HIS A 83 -5.41 13.80 -8.18
N PRO A 84 -6.41 14.70 -7.97
CA PRO A 84 -7.69 14.31 -7.41
C PRO A 84 -8.56 13.49 -8.36
N GLN A 85 -8.31 13.51 -9.67
CA GLN A 85 -9.13 12.81 -10.66
C GLN A 85 -8.74 11.33 -10.79
N GLU A 86 -7.52 10.98 -10.41
CA GLU A 86 -6.93 9.68 -10.66
C GLU A 86 -6.98 8.72 -9.45
N LEU A 87 -7.16 9.24 -8.23
CA LEU A 87 -6.82 8.52 -7.00
C LEU A 87 -7.88 8.56 -5.87
N ASN A 88 -8.87 9.45 -5.97
CA ASN A 88 -9.68 9.92 -4.85
C ASN A 88 -10.31 8.82 -3.97
N GLU A 89 -11.17 7.96 -4.53
CA GLU A 89 -11.95 7.04 -3.69
C GLU A 89 -11.11 5.98 -2.97
N LEU A 90 -9.99 5.59 -3.56
CA LEU A 90 -9.19 4.46 -3.07
C LEU A 90 -8.11 4.92 -2.11
N VAL A 91 -7.49 6.07 -2.37
CA VAL A 91 -6.63 6.72 -1.38
C VAL A 91 -7.47 7.02 -0.14
N THR A 92 -8.63 7.64 -0.29
CA THR A 92 -9.51 7.97 0.83
C THR A 92 -9.89 6.73 1.66
N GLN A 93 -10.25 5.62 1.02
CA GLN A 93 -10.54 4.35 1.73
C GLN A 93 -9.30 3.78 2.44
N ALA A 94 -8.16 3.73 1.77
CA ALA A 94 -6.92 3.19 2.35
C ALA A 94 -6.47 4.01 3.56
N VAL A 95 -6.45 5.33 3.41
CA VAL A 95 -6.15 6.30 4.47
C VAL A 95 -7.05 6.07 5.67
N ALA A 96 -8.37 6.00 5.47
CA ALA A 96 -9.31 5.80 6.57
C ALA A 96 -9.05 4.47 7.31
N LEU A 97 -8.75 3.39 6.58
CA LEU A 97 -8.46 2.08 7.19
C LEU A 97 -7.16 2.10 8.00
N PHE A 98 -6.10 2.73 7.49
CA PHE A 98 -4.84 2.83 8.23
C PHE A 98 -4.97 3.71 9.47
N GLU A 99 -5.62 4.87 9.36
CA GLU A 99 -5.89 5.75 10.51
C GLU A 99 -6.76 5.07 11.56
N GLU A 100 -7.75 4.29 11.11
CA GLU A 100 -8.60 3.47 11.98
C GLU A 100 -7.76 2.38 12.68
N LEU A 101 -6.86 1.69 11.98
CA LEU A 101 -6.01 0.64 12.55
C LEU A 101 -5.11 1.17 13.68
N ILE A 102 -4.38 2.27 13.42
CA ILE A 102 -3.39 2.80 14.37
C ILE A 102 -4.01 3.63 15.50
N GLY A 103 -5.32 3.88 15.44
CA GLY A 103 -6.04 4.67 16.44
C GLY A 103 -5.48 6.09 16.53
N VAL A 104 -5.58 6.86 15.44
CA VAL A 104 -5.22 8.28 15.47
C VAL A 104 -6.02 8.99 16.58
N ASN A 105 -5.32 9.79 17.40
CA ASN A 105 -5.86 10.48 18.57
C ASN A 105 -6.39 9.59 19.73
N LEU A 106 -6.12 8.29 19.72
CA LEU A 106 -6.44 7.40 20.84
C LEU A 106 -5.23 7.25 21.78
N SER A 107 -5.51 7.18 23.08
CA SER A 107 -4.52 6.79 24.09
C SER A 107 -4.09 5.32 23.92
N LEU A 108 -2.97 4.92 24.53
CA LEU A 108 -2.48 3.54 24.48
C LEU A 108 -3.54 2.52 24.94
N GLU A 109 -4.27 2.83 26.00
CA GLU A 109 -5.30 1.94 26.55
C GLU A 109 -6.49 1.80 25.59
N GLU A 110 -6.94 2.90 25.00
CA GLU A 110 -8.01 2.90 24.00
C GLU A 110 -7.58 2.15 22.72
N ARG A 111 -6.33 2.35 22.26
CA ARG A 111 -5.76 1.60 21.14
C ARG A 111 -5.78 0.10 21.42
N ALA A 112 -5.32 -0.33 22.59
CA ALA A 112 -5.31 -1.74 22.97
C ALA A 112 -6.72 -2.32 23.12
N ALA A 113 -7.66 -1.58 23.68
CA ALA A 113 -9.06 -2.00 23.79
C ALA A 113 -9.72 -2.16 22.43
N LYS A 114 -9.49 -1.19 21.52
CA LYS A 114 -9.96 -1.24 20.13
C LYS A 114 -9.35 -2.43 19.38
N TYR A 115 -8.03 -2.63 19.50
CA TYR A 115 -7.33 -3.73 18.86
C TYR A 115 -7.92 -5.09 19.26
N LYS A 116 -8.18 -5.32 20.55
CA LYS A 116 -8.83 -6.57 21.03
C LYS A 116 -10.20 -6.82 20.42
N ARG A 117 -10.96 -5.75 20.13
CA ARG A 117 -12.31 -5.85 19.60
C ARG A 117 -12.33 -6.03 18.08
N ASP A 118 -11.50 -5.27 17.37
CA ASP A 118 -11.71 -5.00 15.94
C ASP A 118 -10.59 -5.52 15.03
N ASN A 119 -9.46 -6.00 15.57
CA ASN A 119 -8.26 -6.28 14.77
C ASN A 119 -8.50 -7.27 13.61
N ASN A 120 -9.19 -8.39 13.85
CA ASN A 120 -9.46 -9.39 12.81
C ASN A 120 -10.27 -8.80 11.65
N THR A 121 -11.21 -7.90 11.95
CA THR A 121 -12.05 -7.24 10.94
C THR A 121 -11.26 -6.19 10.16
N LEU A 122 -10.38 -5.43 10.83
CA LEU A 122 -9.57 -4.39 10.20
C LEU A 122 -8.49 -4.97 9.30
N GLN A 123 -7.79 -6.00 9.75
CA GLN A 123 -6.82 -6.72 8.91
C GLN A 123 -7.50 -7.32 7.67
N ALA A 124 -8.68 -7.93 7.81
CA ALA A 124 -9.43 -8.45 6.67
C ALA A 124 -9.85 -7.35 5.67
N ARG A 125 -10.22 -6.16 6.15
CA ARG A 125 -10.57 -5.00 5.30
C ARG A 125 -9.35 -4.43 4.58
N LEU A 126 -8.22 -4.30 5.26
CA LEU A 126 -6.95 -3.86 4.69
C LEU A 126 -6.45 -4.84 3.62
N MET A 127 -6.39 -6.13 3.96
CA MET A 127 -6.06 -7.19 3.01
C MET A 127 -7.02 -7.19 1.83
N GLY A 128 -8.32 -7.03 2.05
CA GLY A 128 -9.30 -6.90 0.97
C GLY A 128 -9.02 -5.72 0.04
N LEU A 129 -8.57 -4.59 0.58
CA LEU A 129 -8.25 -3.39 -0.21
C LEU A 129 -6.94 -3.54 -1.01
N ILE A 130 -5.93 -4.16 -0.41
CA ILE A 130 -4.61 -4.40 -1.03
C ILE A 130 -4.71 -5.55 -2.06
N TRP A 131 -5.34 -6.68 -1.71
CA TRP A 131 -5.40 -7.89 -2.55
C TRP A 131 -6.46 -7.86 -3.64
N ARG A 132 -7.57 -7.10 -3.50
CA ARG A 132 -8.48 -6.85 -4.65
C ARG A 132 -7.78 -6.14 -5.81
N ARG A 133 -6.55 -5.64 -5.59
CA ARG A 133 -5.80 -4.80 -6.52
C ARG A 133 -4.46 -5.36 -6.98
N HIS A 134 -4.12 -6.59 -6.60
CA HIS A 134 -3.29 -7.38 -7.50
C HIS A 134 -4.19 -7.82 -8.66
N PRO A 135 -4.14 -7.20 -9.86
CA PRO A 135 -4.54 -7.94 -11.02
C PRO A 135 -3.74 -9.24 -10.98
N LYS A 136 -4.42 -10.39 -11.13
CA LYS A 136 -3.79 -11.60 -11.67
C LYS A 136 -3.12 -11.13 -12.94
N THR A 137 -1.85 -10.82 -12.83
CA THR A 137 -1.22 -10.05 -13.85
C THR A 137 -0.79 -11.05 -14.87
N ASP A 138 -1.36 -10.90 -16.06
CA ASP A 138 -0.72 -11.24 -17.32
C ASP A 138 0.56 -10.40 -17.47
N PHE A 139 1.45 -10.43 -16.47
CA PHE A 139 2.82 -9.99 -16.63
C PHE A 139 3.50 -11.09 -17.44
N THR A 140 3.77 -10.78 -18.71
CA THR A 140 4.70 -11.55 -19.52
C THR A 140 6.01 -11.71 -18.73
N GLN A 141 6.61 -12.89 -18.84
CA GLN A 141 7.75 -13.44 -18.07
C GLN A 141 8.99 -12.54 -17.86
N VAL A 142 9.01 -11.32 -18.40
CA VAL A 142 10.18 -10.43 -18.46
C VAL A 142 10.42 -9.68 -17.13
N GLU A 143 9.41 -9.47 -16.28
CA GLU A 143 9.61 -8.74 -15.00
C GLU A 143 10.14 -9.60 -13.84
N HIS A 144 10.05 -10.94 -13.95
CA HIS A 144 10.60 -11.87 -12.95
C HIS A 144 12.14 -11.79 -12.85
N LEU A 145 12.82 -11.40 -13.92
CA LEU A 145 14.28 -11.31 -13.97
C LEU A 145 14.83 -10.12 -13.15
N ARG A 146 14.02 -9.11 -12.83
CA ARG A 146 14.50 -7.89 -12.15
C ARG A 146 14.56 -7.99 -10.63
N PHE A 147 13.84 -8.94 -10.03
CA PHE A 147 13.75 -9.12 -8.58
C PHE A 147 14.47 -10.39 -8.07
N GLY A 148 15.25 -11.08 -8.92
CA GLY A 148 16.05 -12.24 -8.49
C GLY A 148 15.24 -13.46 -8.02
N LEU A 149 13.92 -13.48 -8.26
CA LEU A 149 13.06 -14.61 -7.90
C LEU A 149 12.98 -15.56 -9.10
N TRP A 150 13.86 -16.55 -9.13
CA TRP A 150 13.77 -17.67 -10.06
C TRP A 150 12.71 -18.67 -9.56
N PRO A 151 11.59 -18.89 -10.29
CA PRO A 151 10.69 -19.99 -10.00
C PRO A 151 11.21 -21.24 -10.71
N GLY A 152 12.16 -21.96 -10.08
CA GLY A 152 12.82 -23.05 -10.79
C GLY A 152 13.81 -23.89 -10.00
N GLN A 153 13.62 -24.14 -8.70
CA GLN A 153 14.26 -25.29 -8.07
C GLN A 153 13.23 -26.40 -7.85
N ARG A 154 13.04 -27.21 -8.89
CA ARG A 154 12.59 -28.59 -8.72
C ARG A 154 13.59 -29.27 -7.77
N ARG A 155 13.14 -29.68 -6.58
CA ARG A 155 13.82 -30.76 -5.85
C ARG A 155 13.65 -32.04 -6.67
N MET A 156 14.54 -32.25 -7.63
CA MET A 156 14.83 -33.58 -8.15
C MET A 156 15.84 -34.21 -7.20
N GLY A 157 15.51 -35.41 -6.74
CA GLY A 157 16.31 -36.17 -5.79
C GLY A 157 17.70 -36.54 -6.29
N ARG A 158 18.53 -36.92 -5.33
CA ARG A 158 19.64 -37.86 -5.46
C ARG A 158 19.58 -38.73 -4.20
N GLU A 159 19.18 -39.98 -4.42
CA GLU A 159 20.02 -41.18 -4.26
C GLU A 159 20.04 -41.66 -2.81
#